data_AF-A0A645G7J5-F1
#
_entry.id   AF-A0A645G7J5-F1
#
_cell.length_a   1.000
_cell.length_b   1.000
_cell.length_c   1.000
_cell.angle_alpha   90.00
_cell.angle_beta   90.00
_cell.angle_gamma   90.00
#
_symmetry.space_group_name_H-M   'P 1'
#
loop_
_entity.id
_entity.type
_entity.pdbx_description
1 polymer ?
#
loop_
_entity_poly.entity_id
_entity_poly.type
_entity_poly.pdbx_seq_one_letter_code
_entity_poly.pdbx_strand_id
1 'polypeptide(L)'
;MISLMRDEFDACMAELAGNQELKKTVSIATGTAAFEFIDGLCKEIMVKYPRVKIQVFPIENDFFGGKISVSGLLCGCDIINQLKNKKLGDYLCLPQNLLRSGETTLLDDLTIEDIEKELCVKIRITKESGEDFVKTILE
;
A
#
# COMPACT_ATOMS: atom_id res chain seq x y z
N MET A 1 -6.78 7.26 -15.22
CA MET A 1 -5.84 7.01 -14.11
C MET A 1 -5.70 5.52 -13.83
N ILE A 2 -6.74 4.81 -13.38
CA ILE A 2 -6.67 3.36 -13.09
C ILE A 2 -6.23 2.52 -14.31
N SER A 3 -6.74 2.82 -15.50
CA SER A 3 -6.34 2.11 -16.74
C SER A 3 -4.85 2.25 -17.06
N LEU A 4 -4.29 3.45 -16.89
CA LEU A 4 -2.87 3.70 -17.16
C LEU A 4 -1.97 2.96 -16.17
N MET A 5 -2.32 3.00 -14.87
CA MET A 5 -1.60 2.25 -13.85
C MET A 5 -1.63 0.74 -14.14
N ARG A 6 -2.76 0.24 -14.65
CA ARG A 6 -2.92 -1.16 -15.03
C ARG A 6 -2.01 -1.53 -16.20
N ASP A 7 -2.00 -0.73 -17.28
CA ASP A 7 -1.10 -0.95 -18.42
C ASP A 7 0.40 -0.94 -18.00
N GLU A 8 0.81 0.02 -17.17
CA GLU A 8 2.18 0.08 -16.63
C GLU A 8 2.52 -1.13 -15.77
N PHE A 9 1.57 -1.58 -14.94
CA PHE A 9 1.72 -2.78 -14.11
C PHE A 9 1.91 -4.02 -14.98
N ASP A 10 1.05 -4.23 -15.98
CA ASP A 10 1.10 -5.39 -16.88
C ASP A 10 2.41 -5.39 -17.69
N ALA A 11 2.85 -4.23 -18.19
CA ALA A 11 4.11 -4.10 -18.91
C ALA A 11 5.32 -4.47 -18.01
N CYS A 12 5.39 -3.90 -16.80
CA CYS A 12 6.46 -4.20 -15.86
C CYS A 12 6.46 -5.68 -15.44
N MET A 13 5.27 -6.22 -15.15
CA MET A 13 5.11 -7.63 -14.84
C MET A 13 5.52 -8.51 -16.01
N ALA A 14 5.30 -8.13 -17.28
CA ALA A 14 5.73 -8.90 -18.44
C ALA A 14 7.27 -8.95 -18.56
N GLU A 15 7.97 -7.85 -18.28
CA GLU A 15 9.43 -7.78 -18.35
C GLU A 15 10.15 -8.55 -17.23
N LEU A 16 9.53 -8.64 -16.05
CA LEU A 16 10.12 -9.33 -14.91
C LEU A 16 10.18 -10.85 -15.13
N ALA A 17 11.39 -11.39 -15.24
CA ALA A 17 11.63 -12.82 -15.17
C ALA A 17 11.35 -13.29 -13.73
N GLY A 18 10.16 -13.84 -13.48
CA GLY A 18 9.66 -14.15 -12.14
C GLY A 18 10.71 -14.84 -11.25
N ASN A 19 11.08 -14.18 -10.15
CA ASN A 19 12.06 -14.70 -9.20
C ASN A 19 11.35 -15.56 -8.13
N GLN A 20 11.35 -16.87 -8.32
CA GLN A 20 10.69 -17.82 -7.41
C GLN A 20 11.38 -17.97 -6.05
N GLU A 21 12.60 -17.45 -5.89
CA GLU A 21 13.33 -17.51 -4.62
C GLU A 21 13.01 -16.34 -3.69
N LEU A 22 12.47 -15.25 -4.24
CA LEU A 22 12.10 -14.05 -3.50
C LEU A 22 11.01 -14.36 -2.47
N LYS A 23 11.39 -14.35 -1.18
CA LYS A 23 10.48 -14.55 -0.07
C LYS A 23 10.35 -13.25 0.72
N LYS A 24 9.18 -12.62 0.62
CA LYS A 24 8.83 -11.38 1.33
C LYS A 24 7.39 -11.46 1.82
N THR A 25 7.11 -10.87 2.96
CA THR A 25 5.74 -10.62 3.42
C THR A 25 5.53 -9.12 3.47
N VAL A 26 4.70 -8.60 2.58
CA VAL A 26 4.47 -7.17 2.44
C VAL A 26 3.03 -6.89 2.81
N SER A 27 2.80 -5.79 3.51
CA SER A 27 1.44 -5.29 3.74
C SER A 27 1.22 -4.01 2.97
N ILE A 28 0.01 -3.76 2.51
CA ILE A 28 -0.37 -2.57 1.78
C ILE A 28 -1.61 -2.01 2.46
N ALA A 29 -1.58 -0.76 2.94
CA ALA A 29 -2.77 -0.08 3.41
C ALA A 29 -3.30 0.82 2.30
N THR A 30 -4.60 0.75 2.01
CA THR A 30 -5.23 1.60 1.00
C THR A 30 -6.66 1.93 1.40
N GLY A 31 -7.26 2.95 0.77
CA GLY A 31 -8.68 3.28 0.99
C GLY A 31 -9.60 2.17 0.46
N THR A 32 -10.77 2.02 1.08
CA THR A 32 -11.77 1.02 0.69
C THR A 32 -12.18 1.09 -0.79
N ALA A 33 -12.15 2.27 -1.42
CA ALA A 33 -12.47 2.40 -2.85
C ALA A 33 -11.43 1.77 -3.78
N ALA A 34 -10.15 1.79 -3.40
CA ALA A 34 -9.05 1.24 -4.20
C ALA A 34 -8.71 -0.21 -3.80
N PHE A 35 -9.29 -0.71 -2.71
CA PHE A 35 -9.00 -2.04 -2.17
C PHE A 35 -9.17 -3.15 -3.21
N GLU A 36 -10.32 -3.25 -3.87
CA GLU A 36 -10.58 -4.35 -4.82
C GLU A 36 -9.61 -4.32 -6.01
N PHE A 37 -9.27 -3.12 -6.48
CA PHE A 37 -8.32 -2.96 -7.58
C PHE A 37 -6.90 -3.37 -7.17
N ILE A 38 -6.42 -2.89 -6.03
CA ILE A 38 -5.07 -3.18 -5.51
C ILE A 38 -4.95 -4.66 -5.12
N ASP A 39 -5.97 -5.23 -4.48
CA ASP A 39 -6.00 -6.65 -4.13
C ASP A 39 -5.95 -7.55 -5.38
N GLY A 40 -6.61 -7.15 -6.47
CA GLY A 40 -6.49 -7.79 -7.77
C GLY A 40 -5.05 -7.83 -8.28
N LEU A 41 -4.38 -6.66 -8.32
CA LEU A 41 -2.98 -6.58 -8.76
C LEU A 41 -2.05 -7.43 -7.87
N CYS A 42 -2.23 -7.38 -6.55
CA CYS A 42 -1.43 -8.14 -5.60
C CYS A 42 -1.55 -9.65 -5.82
N LYS A 43 -2.75 -10.15 -6.11
CA LYS A 43 -2.96 -11.57 -6.43
C LYS A 43 -2.18 -11.99 -7.66
N GLU A 44 -2.14 -11.16 -8.70
CA GLU A 44 -1.36 -11.44 -9.91
C GLU A 44 0.15 -11.53 -9.63
N ILE A 45 0.67 -10.63 -8.78
CA ILE A 45 2.05 -10.72 -8.31
C ILE A 45 2.25 -12.04 -7.55
N MET A 46 1.39 -12.39 -6.60
CA MET A 46 1.52 -13.63 -5.82
C MET A 46 1.44 -14.90 -6.67
N VAL A 47 0.68 -14.88 -7.78
CA VAL A 47 0.64 -15.98 -8.76
C VAL A 47 2.01 -16.15 -9.44
N LYS A 48 2.65 -15.04 -9.82
CA LYS A 48 3.97 -15.07 -10.45
C LYS A 48 5.11 -15.33 -9.44
N TYR A 49 4.89 -14.93 -8.18
CA TYR A 49 5.85 -15.01 -7.07
C TYR A 49 5.23 -15.75 -5.87
N PRO A 50 5.17 -17.09 -5.89
CA PRO A 50 4.44 -17.89 -4.87
C PRO A 50 5.04 -17.79 -3.46
N ARG A 51 6.27 -17.30 -3.32
CA ARG A 51 6.94 -17.06 -2.03
C ARG A 51 6.75 -15.64 -1.50
N VAL A 52 6.23 -14.73 -2.31
CA VAL A 52 5.84 -13.38 -1.88
C VAL A 52 4.42 -13.44 -1.35
N LYS A 53 4.21 -12.96 -0.13
CA LYS A 53 2.90 -12.84 0.51
C LYS A 53 2.56 -11.37 0.61
N ILE A 54 1.45 -10.96 0.01
CA ILE A 54 1.00 -9.57 0.04
C ILE A 54 -0.34 -9.53 0.76
N GLN A 55 -0.46 -8.66 1.76
CA GLN A 55 -1.68 -8.45 2.52
C GLN A 55 -2.19 -7.03 2.29
N VAL A 56 -3.36 -6.90 1.65
CA VAL A 56 -3.98 -5.60 1.44
C VAL A 56 -4.96 -5.33 2.57
N PHE A 57 -4.79 -4.20 3.24
CA PHE A 57 -5.62 -3.72 4.33
C PHE A 57 -6.44 -2.53 3.83
N PRO A 58 -7.78 -2.69 3.71
CA PRO A 58 -8.65 -1.55 3.49
C PRO A 58 -8.72 -0.75 4.78
N ILE A 59 -8.34 0.52 4.72
CA ILE A 59 -8.47 1.45 5.84
C ILE A 59 -9.73 2.26 5.64
N GLU A 60 -10.62 2.19 6.62
CA GLU A 60 -11.83 3.00 6.68
C GLU A 60 -11.50 4.39 7.23
N ASN A 61 -12.10 5.43 6.63
CA ASN A 61 -11.94 6.80 7.07
C ASN A 61 -12.99 7.12 8.14
N ASP A 62 -12.68 6.86 9.41
CA ASP A 62 -13.56 7.23 10.51
C ASP A 62 -13.47 8.73 10.83
N PHE A 63 -12.32 9.36 10.56
CA PHE A 63 -12.07 10.77 10.87
C PHE A 63 -13.04 11.74 10.16
N PHE A 64 -13.41 11.48 8.90
CA PHE A 64 -14.39 12.26 8.13
C PHE A 64 -15.81 11.64 8.14
N GLY A 65 -16.09 10.73 9.07
CA GLY A 65 -17.44 10.17 9.29
C GLY A 65 -17.83 9.04 8.33
N GLY A 66 -16.88 8.24 7.87
CA GLY A 66 -17.11 6.95 7.19
C GLY A 66 -17.62 7.01 5.75
N LYS A 67 -18.04 8.18 5.26
CA LYS A 67 -18.63 8.34 3.92
C LYS A 67 -17.60 8.56 2.80
N ILE A 68 -16.32 8.63 3.14
CA ILE A 68 -15.27 8.98 2.19
C ILE A 68 -14.29 7.82 2.05
N SER A 69 -14.37 7.12 0.92
CA SER A 69 -13.62 5.88 0.64
C SER A 69 -12.29 6.11 -0.09
N VAL A 70 -11.92 7.37 -0.36
CA VAL A 70 -10.69 7.71 -1.08
C VAL A 70 -9.50 7.77 -0.13
N SER A 71 -8.35 7.23 -0.55
CA SER A 71 -7.16 7.14 0.30
C SER A 71 -6.60 8.52 0.67
N GLY A 72 -6.76 9.55 -0.16
CA GLY A 72 -6.20 10.87 0.10
C GLY A 72 -6.82 11.68 1.24
N LEU A 73 -7.77 11.10 1.98
CA LEU A 73 -8.36 11.72 3.17
C LEU A 73 -8.11 10.89 4.44
N LEU A 74 -7.44 9.74 4.35
CA LEU A 74 -7.19 8.89 5.52
C LEU A 74 -6.20 9.56 6.48
N CYS A 75 -6.44 9.36 7.77
CA CYS A 75 -5.58 9.84 8.84
C CYS A 75 -4.63 8.75 9.32
N GLY A 76 -3.44 9.14 9.78
CA GLY A 76 -2.46 8.25 10.39
C GLY A 76 -3.02 7.54 11.61
N CYS A 77 -3.86 8.22 12.40
CA CYS A 77 -4.58 7.63 13.52
C CYS A 77 -5.45 6.42 13.11
N ASP A 78 -6.15 6.50 11.98
CA ASP A 78 -7.00 5.41 11.47
C ASP A 78 -6.14 4.21 11.05
N ILE A 79 -5.05 4.49 10.33
CA ILE A 79 -4.06 3.47 9.91
C ILE A 79 -3.50 2.77 11.14
N ILE A 80 -3.02 3.53 12.14
CA ILE A 80 -2.45 2.96 13.37
C ILE A 80 -3.50 2.10 14.06
N ASN A 81 -4.70 2.63 14.34
CA ASN A 81 -5.73 1.90 15.08
C ASN A 81 -6.14 0.59 14.40
N GLN A 82 -6.28 0.59 13.07
CA GLN A 82 -6.69 -0.60 12.31
C GLN A 82 -5.54 -1.61 12.14
N LEU A 83 -4.28 -1.15 12.15
CA LEU A 83 -3.10 -1.99 11.91
C LEU A 83 -2.30 -2.37 13.17
N LYS A 84 -2.49 -1.73 14.33
CA LYS A 84 -1.71 -1.92 15.58
C LYS A 84 -1.65 -3.36 16.09
N ASN A 85 -2.57 -4.23 15.66
CA ASN A 85 -2.62 -5.65 16.03
C ASN A 85 -2.55 -6.60 14.83
N LYS A 86 -2.13 -6.10 13.65
CA LYS A 86 -2.02 -6.89 12.42
C LYS A 86 -0.58 -7.32 12.18
N LYS A 87 -0.40 -8.44 11.49
CA LYS A 87 0.93 -8.93 11.09
C LYS A 87 1.33 -8.26 9.79
N LEU A 88 2.06 -7.14 9.90
CA LEU A 88 2.40 -6.32 8.74
C LEU A 88 3.55 -6.88 7.89
N GLY A 89 4.31 -7.83 8.42
CA GLY A 89 5.41 -8.49 7.71
C GLY A 89 6.68 -7.65 7.72
N ASP A 90 7.40 -7.63 6.59
CA ASP A 90 8.68 -6.95 6.40
C ASP A 90 8.52 -5.42 6.33
N TYR A 91 7.49 -4.94 5.64
CA TYR A 91 7.15 -3.52 5.53
C TYR A 91 5.69 -3.29 5.13
N LEU A 92 5.21 -2.09 5.43
CA LEU A 92 3.89 -1.58 5.08
C LEU A 92 4.00 -0.55 3.94
N CYS A 93 3.32 -0.79 2.83
CA CYS A 93 3.17 0.15 1.75
C CYS A 93 1.98 1.07 2.00
N LEU A 94 2.22 2.38 1.88
CA LEU A 94 1.22 3.42 1.97
C LEU A 94 1.21 4.22 0.67
N PRO A 95 0.05 4.51 0.06
CA PRO A 95 -0.01 5.32 -1.15
C PRO A 95 0.40 6.76 -0.86
N GLN A 96 1.16 7.36 -1.78
CA GLN A 96 1.66 8.74 -1.66
C GLN A 96 0.53 9.75 -1.48
N ASN A 97 -0.67 9.46 -2.01
CA ASN A 97 -1.80 10.36 -1.91
C ASN A 97 -2.33 10.57 -0.47
N LEU A 98 -1.87 9.78 0.51
CA LEU A 98 -2.11 10.00 1.94
C LEU A 98 -1.36 11.22 2.50
N LEU A 99 -0.21 11.51 1.89
CA LEU A 99 0.66 12.58 2.33
C LEU A 99 0.14 13.91 1.82
N ARG A 100 0.29 14.95 2.65
CA ARG A 100 0.12 16.32 2.17
C ARG A 100 1.10 16.60 1.04
N SER A 101 0.65 17.38 0.06
CA SER A 101 1.45 17.68 -1.15
C SER A 101 2.81 18.27 -0.79
N GLY A 102 3.86 17.45 -0.90
CA GLY A 102 5.25 17.84 -0.63
C GLY A 102 5.73 17.63 0.81
N GLU A 103 4.94 17.01 1.68
CA GLU A 103 5.30 16.73 3.08
C GLU A 103 5.26 15.23 3.39
N THR A 104 5.85 14.82 4.51
CA THR A 104 5.74 13.46 5.09
C THR A 104 4.68 13.36 6.18
N THR A 105 3.85 14.40 6.31
CA THR A 105 2.76 14.53 7.27
C THR A 105 1.42 14.19 6.61
N LEU A 106 0.56 13.55 7.40
CA LEU A 106 -0.82 13.26 7.06
C LEU A 106 -1.74 14.41 7.52
N LEU A 107 -3.04 14.29 7.26
CA LEU A 107 -4.03 15.33 7.60
C LEU A 107 -4.22 15.54 9.11
N ASP A 108 -3.86 14.55 9.91
CA ASP A 108 -3.92 14.54 11.37
C ASP A 108 -2.60 14.92 12.06
N ASP A 109 -1.71 15.61 11.35
CA ASP A 109 -0.38 16.06 11.83
C ASP A 109 0.59 14.92 12.22
N LEU A 110 0.22 13.66 12.00
CA LEU A 110 1.10 12.52 12.16
C LEU A 110 2.07 12.39 10.98
N THR A 111 3.31 12.01 11.27
CA THR A 111 4.31 11.69 10.24
C THR A 111 4.36 10.19 9.96
N ILE A 112 4.95 9.83 8.82
CA ILE A 112 5.28 8.43 8.53
C ILE A 112 6.12 7.81 9.65
N GLU A 113 7.07 8.55 10.21
CA GLU A 113 7.93 8.06 11.30
C GLU A 113 7.13 7.74 12.57
N ASP A 114 6.06 8.49 12.85
CA ASP A 114 5.18 8.21 14.00
C ASP A 114 4.40 6.90 13.78
N ILE A 115 3.91 6.67 12.56
CA ILE A 115 3.22 5.43 12.21
C ILE A 115 4.20 4.24 12.26
N GLU A 116 5.43 4.40 11.74
CA GLU A 116 6.49 3.37 11.82
C GLU A 116 6.80 2.98 13.27
N LYS A 117 6.90 3.97 14.16
CA LYS A 117 7.14 3.76 15.60
C LYS A 117 5.97 3.03 16.26
N GLU A 118 4.74 3.47 16.01
CA GLU A 118 3.54 2.90 16.63
C GLU A 118 3.23 1.48 16.13
N LEU A 119 3.46 1.20 14.85
CA LEU A 119 3.22 -0.12 14.24
C LEU A 119 4.44 -1.04 14.31
N CYS A 120 5.60 -0.52 14.74
CA CYS A 120 6.87 -1.23 14.76
C CYS A 120 7.19 -1.92 13.42
N VAL A 121 6.90 -1.23 12.31
CA VAL A 121 7.10 -1.72 10.94
C VAL A 121 7.72 -0.62 10.10
N LYS A 122 8.52 -1.00 9.10
CA LYS A 122 9.00 -0.04 8.10
C LYS A 122 7.87 0.34 7.16
N ILE A 123 7.76 1.62 6.83
CA ILE A 123 6.78 2.13 5.87
C ILE A 123 7.50 2.49 4.57
N ARG A 124 6.90 2.10 3.45
CA ARG A 124 7.31 2.53 2.11
C ARG A 124 6.17 3.28 1.45
N ILE A 125 6.50 4.41 0.85
CA ILE A 125 5.53 5.18 0.08
C ILE A 125 5.51 4.65 -1.35
N THR A 126 4.32 4.30 -1.83
CA THR A 126 4.09 3.83 -3.20
C THR A 126 3.42 4.93 -4.02
N LYS A 127 3.92 5.17 -5.22
CA LYS A 127 3.37 6.18 -6.15
C LYS A 127 2.15 5.63 -6.89
N GLU A 128 1.47 6.52 -7.61
CA GLU A 128 0.28 6.19 -8.42
C GLU A 128 0.60 5.42 -9.71
N SER A 129 1.89 5.22 -10.04
CA SER A 129 2.34 4.49 -11.23
C SER A 129 2.39 2.98 -10.99
N GLY A 130 1.99 2.21 -12.01
CA GLY A 130 1.96 0.73 -11.94
C GLY A 130 3.35 0.13 -11.79
N GLU A 131 4.34 0.71 -12.46
CA GLU A 131 5.74 0.30 -12.37
C GLU A 131 6.29 0.47 -10.93
N ASP A 132 6.05 1.63 -10.32
CA ASP A 132 6.50 1.93 -8.95
C ASP A 132 5.84 1.01 -7.93
N PHE A 133 4.57 0.66 -8.15
CA PHE A 133 3.86 -0.33 -7.34
C PHE A 133 4.54 -1.70 -7.37
N VAL A 134 4.86 -2.21 -8.56
CA VAL A 134 5.53 -3.51 -8.73
C VAL A 134 6.92 -3.48 -8.08
N LYS A 135 7.70 -2.44 -8.35
CA LYS A 135 9.05 -2.25 -7.77
C LYS A 135 9.01 -2.18 -6.26
N THR A 136 8.08 -1.44 -5.68
CA THR A 136 7.97 -1.30 -4.22
C THR A 136 7.71 -2.64 -3.54
N ILE A 137 7.02 -3.57 -4.20
CA ILE A 137 6.69 -4.90 -3.67
C ILE A 137 7.84 -5.90 -3.89
N LEU A 138 8.52 -5.83 -5.03
CA LEU A 138 9.51 -6.83 -5.43
C LEU A 138 10.95 -6.48 -5.04
N GLU A 139 11.33 -5.20 -5.02
CA GLU A 139 12.67 -4.70 -4.66
C GLU A 139 12.85 -4.48 -3.15
#